data_AF-A0A916R0E9-F1
#
_entry.id   AF-A0A916R0E9-F1
#
_cell.length_a   1.000
_cell.length_b   1.000
_cell.length_c   1.000
_cell.angle_alpha   90.00
_cell.angle_beta   90.00
_cell.angle_gamma   90.00
#
_symmetry.space_group_name_H-M   'P 1'
#
loop_
_entity.id
_entity.type
_entity.pdbx_description
1 polymer ?
#
loop_
_entity_poly.entity_id
_entity_poly.type
_entity_poly.pdbx_seq_one_letter_code
_entity_poly.pdbx_strand_id
1 'polypeptide(L)'
;MGDRLELVSHIPDVQANYQGLKNLARHLRTGSLFLLSIQKSGIDFEQHLPGGIVYSQLIEELEDKIDYHTRKKSYFFKKDGKILAQEQLTITLFRQDAYQKLFDEAGFDFQGVNNENTLAVYKKR
;
A
#
# COMPACT_ATOMS: atom_id res chain seq x y z
N MET A 1 6.35 15.41 -14.50
CA MET A 1 5.06 14.76 -14.20
C MET A 1 5.36 13.69 -13.18
N GLY A 2 4.93 13.88 -11.93
CA GLY A 2 5.21 12.92 -10.86
C GLY A 2 4.41 11.64 -11.07
N ASP A 3 4.95 10.51 -10.62
CA ASP A 3 4.28 9.22 -10.66
C ASP A 3 2.87 9.33 -10.04
N ARG A 4 1.89 8.66 -10.65
CA ARG A 4 0.54 8.57 -10.06
C ARG A 4 0.64 7.77 -8.76
N LEU A 5 0.29 8.41 -7.64
CA LEU A 5 0.23 7.75 -6.34
C LEU A 5 -0.95 6.78 -6.31
N GLU A 6 -0.77 5.65 -5.63
CA GLU A 6 -1.81 4.66 -5.33
C GLU A 6 -1.87 4.45 -3.81
N LEU A 7 -3.06 4.15 -3.29
CA LEU A 7 -3.20 3.75 -1.89
C LEU A 7 -3.10 2.23 -1.81
N VAL A 8 -2.07 1.75 -1.12
CA VAL A 8 -1.86 0.32 -0.89
C VAL A 8 -2.54 -0.10 0.41
N SER A 9 -3.23 -1.24 0.39
CA SER A 9 -3.79 -1.86 1.58
C SER A 9 -3.56 -3.37 1.63
N HIS A 10 -3.35 -3.86 2.84
CA HIS A 10 -3.29 -5.28 3.18
C HIS A 10 -4.65 -5.86 3.58
N ILE A 11 -5.72 -5.07 3.56
CA ILE A 11 -7.08 -5.51 3.84
C ILE A 11 -7.68 -6.02 2.52
N PRO A 12 -7.96 -7.34 2.38
CA PRO A 12 -8.42 -7.89 1.10
C PRO A 12 -9.82 -7.40 0.71
N ASP A 13 -10.70 -7.23 1.71
CA ASP A 13 -12.06 -6.77 1.46
C ASP A 13 -12.08 -5.27 1.17
N VAL A 14 -12.53 -4.94 -0.04
CA VAL A 14 -12.60 -3.58 -0.53
C VAL A 14 -13.47 -2.73 0.40
N GLN A 15 -14.65 -3.19 0.81
CA GLN A 15 -15.56 -2.43 1.69
C GLN A 15 -14.96 -2.20 3.09
N ALA A 16 -14.21 -3.15 3.62
CA ALA A 16 -13.51 -3.04 4.89
C ALA A 16 -12.43 -1.95 4.86
N ASN A 17 -11.83 -1.66 3.70
CA ASN A 17 -10.95 -0.49 3.55
C ASN A 17 -11.72 0.82 3.74
N TYR A 18 -12.87 0.97 3.08
CA TYR A 18 -13.73 2.15 3.25
C TYR A 18 -14.16 2.31 4.70
N GLN A 19 -14.61 1.23 5.33
CA GLN A 19 -15.05 1.26 6.71
C GLN A 19 -13.89 1.55 7.67
N GLY A 20 -12.70 0.99 7.42
CA GLY A 20 -11.49 1.24 8.20
C GLY A 20 -11.12 2.72 8.21
N LEU A 21 -11.15 3.39 7.05
CA LEU A 21 -10.85 4.81 6.98
C LEU A 21 -11.91 5.67 7.68
N LYS A 22 -13.20 5.36 7.50
CA LYS A 22 -14.29 6.02 8.23
C LYS A 22 -14.15 5.81 9.74
N ASN A 23 -13.74 4.63 10.18
CA ASN A 23 -13.47 4.35 11.59
C ASN A 23 -12.31 5.20 12.11
N LEU A 24 -11.20 5.28 11.36
CA LEU A 24 -10.06 6.13 11.71
C LEU A 24 -10.50 7.59 11.87
N ALA A 25 -11.21 8.13 10.87
CA ALA A 25 -11.67 9.52 10.88
C ALA A 25 -12.51 9.87 12.11
N ARG A 26 -13.38 8.96 12.58
CA ARG A 26 -14.23 9.16 13.77
C ARG A 26 -13.46 9.29 15.07
N HIS A 27 -12.24 8.76 15.13
CA HIS A 27 -11.40 8.83 16.33
C HIS A 27 -10.39 9.98 16.31
N LEU A 28 -10.34 10.74 15.21
CA LEU A 28 -9.46 11.88 15.05
C LEU A 28 -10.19 13.18 15.36
N ARG A 29 -9.49 14.11 16.01
CA ARG A 29 -10.00 15.46 16.25
C ARG A 29 -9.98 16.25 14.94
N THR A 30 -11.01 17.07 14.72
CA THR A 30 -11.00 18.06 13.64
C THR A 30 -9.71 18.89 13.68
N GLY A 31 -9.10 19.07 12.51
CA GLY A 31 -7.84 19.77 12.32
C GLY A 31 -6.58 18.91 12.47
N SER A 32 -6.67 17.68 12.98
CA SER A 32 -5.51 16.78 13.10
C SER A 32 -4.98 16.33 11.73
N LEU A 33 -3.69 16.04 11.66
CA LEU A 33 -3.06 15.49 10.45
C LEU A 33 -3.12 13.97 10.44
N PHE A 34 -3.40 13.41 9.27
CA PHE A 34 -3.21 12.00 8.96
C PHE A 34 -2.14 11.88 7.88
N LEU A 35 -1.08 11.14 8.18
CA LEU A 35 0.11 11.02 7.35
C LEU A 35 0.21 9.60 6.80
N LEU A 36 0.40 9.47 5.49
CA LEU A 36 0.65 8.19 4.82
C LEU A 36 2.03 8.18 4.19
N SER A 37 2.78 7.09 4.40
CA SER A 37 4.11 6.94 3.78
C SER A 37 3.97 6.69 2.28
N ILE A 38 4.74 7.41 1.48
CA ILE A 38 4.89 7.19 0.05
C ILE A 38 6.06 6.24 -0.14
N GLN A 39 5.82 5.16 -0.86
CA GLN A 39 6.83 4.15 -1.18
C GLN A 39 6.86 3.92 -2.69
N LYS A 40 8.03 3.53 -3.21
CA LYS A 40 8.12 3.09 -4.61
C LYS A 40 7.30 1.82 -4.78
N SER A 41 6.70 1.66 -5.97
CA SER A 41 6.06 0.39 -6.33
C SER A 41 7.06 -0.74 -6.15
N GLY A 42 6.60 -1.85 -5.55
CA GLY A 42 7.40 -3.05 -5.49
C GLY A 42 7.76 -3.53 -6.89
N ILE A 43 8.95 -4.10 -7.02
CA ILE A 43 9.41 -4.84 -8.19
C ILE A 43 9.80 -6.25 -7.76
N ASP A 44 9.88 -7.18 -8.71
CA ASP A 44 10.57 -8.44 -8.47
C ASP A 44 12.02 -8.16 -8.12
N PHE A 45 12.53 -8.84 -7.10
CA PHE A 45 13.92 -8.71 -6.74
C PHE A 45 14.44 -9.96 -6.04
N GLU A 46 15.75 -10.11 -6.10
CA GLU A 46 16.50 -11.14 -5.41
C GLU A 46 17.71 -10.51 -4.72
N GLN A 47 18.03 -10.99 -3.53
CA GLN A 47 19.17 -10.55 -2.74
C GLN A 47 19.85 -11.75 -2.08
N HIS A 48 21.16 -11.87 -2.30
CA HIS A 48 22.00 -12.82 -1.57
C HIS A 48 22.25 -12.32 -0.14
N LEU A 49 22.00 -13.19 0.82
CA LEU A 49 22.21 -12.99 2.25
C LEU A 49 23.37 -13.88 2.75
N PRO A 50 23.99 -13.54 3.90
CA PRO A 50 25.01 -14.37 4.51
C PRO A 50 24.56 -15.83 4.71
N GLY A 51 25.51 -16.77 4.64
CA GLY A 51 25.23 -18.19 4.86
C GLY A 51 24.64 -18.94 3.66
N GLY A 52 24.72 -18.36 2.45
CA GLY A 52 24.24 -18.96 1.21
C GLY A 52 22.72 -18.87 1.03
N ILE A 53 22.06 -17.97 1.76
CA ILE A 53 20.62 -17.77 1.67
C ILE A 53 20.33 -16.76 0.56
N VAL A 54 19.28 -17.02 -0.20
CA VAL A 54 18.74 -16.14 -1.23
C VAL A 54 17.36 -15.70 -0.79
N TYR A 55 17.18 -14.40 -0.59
CA TYR A 55 15.88 -13.81 -0.38
C TYR A 55 15.33 -13.32 -1.71
N SER A 56 14.09 -13.67 -2.05
CA SER A 56 13.44 -13.23 -3.28
C SER A 56 12.01 -12.77 -3.03
N GLN A 57 11.60 -11.69 -3.69
CA GLN A 57 10.23 -11.21 -3.78
C GLN A 57 9.75 -11.35 -5.22
N LEU A 58 8.56 -11.90 -5.40
CA LEU A 58 7.84 -11.96 -6.67
C LEU A 58 6.49 -11.25 -6.54
N ILE A 59 6.10 -10.54 -7.59
CA ILE A 59 4.85 -9.79 -7.68
C ILE A 59 4.06 -10.31 -8.89
N GLU A 60 2.83 -10.73 -8.62
CA GLU A 60 1.90 -11.20 -9.64
C GLU A 60 0.65 -10.30 -9.62
N GLU A 61 0.28 -9.73 -10.77
CA GLU A 61 -0.99 -9.02 -10.93
C GLU A 61 -2.15 -10.04 -10.93
N LEU A 62 -3.24 -9.77 -10.22
CA LEU A 62 -4.37 -10.69 -10.08
C LEU A 62 -5.65 -10.14 -10.71
N GLU A 63 -6.18 -9.05 -10.18
CA GLU A 63 -7.45 -8.45 -10.61
C GLU A 63 -7.22 -6.99 -11.00
N ASP A 64 -7.82 -6.56 -12.12
CA ASP A 64 -7.81 -5.16 -12.55
C ASP A 64 -9.26 -4.64 -12.67
N LYS A 65 -9.58 -3.60 -11.91
CA LYS A 65 -10.86 -2.89 -11.91
C LYS A 65 -10.63 -1.41 -12.17
N ILE A 66 -11.74 -0.73 -12.43
CA ILE A 66 -11.76 0.72 -12.65
C ILE A 66 -11.21 1.51 -11.46
N ASP A 67 -11.49 1.05 -10.23
CA ASP A 67 -11.14 1.80 -9.01
C ASP A 67 -9.87 1.27 -8.32
N TYR A 68 -9.54 -0.01 -8.53
CA TYR A 68 -8.42 -0.67 -7.86
C TYR A 68 -7.90 -1.84 -8.70
N HIS A 69 -6.68 -2.28 -8.39
CA HIS A 69 -6.17 -3.57 -8.82
C HIS A 69 -5.61 -4.32 -7.62
N THR A 70 -5.40 -5.62 -7.76
CA THR A 70 -4.82 -6.45 -6.69
C THR A 70 -3.57 -7.17 -7.18
N ARG A 71 -2.61 -7.31 -6.27
CA ARG A 71 -1.35 -8.00 -6.50
C ARG A 71 -1.13 -9.05 -5.44
N LYS A 72 -0.60 -10.20 -5.84
CA LYS A 72 0.01 -11.16 -4.95
C LYS A 72 1.49 -10.82 -4.79
N LYS A 73 1.96 -10.70 -3.55
CA LYS A 73 3.39 -10.66 -3.23
C LYS A 73 3.77 -11.99 -2.60
N SER A 74 4.77 -12.65 -3.19
CA SER A 74 5.36 -13.88 -2.67
C SER A 74 6.79 -13.61 -2.24
N TYR A 75 7.11 -13.94 -0.99
CA TYR A 75 8.44 -13.81 -0.42
C TYR A 75 9.01 -15.18 -0.12
N PHE A 76 10.29 -15.40 -0.43
CA PHE A 76 10.97 -16.67 -0.20
C PHE A 76 12.34 -16.44 0.39
N PHE A 77 12.73 -17.31 1.32
CA PHE A 77 14.12 -17.54 1.70
C PHE A 77 14.52 -18.92 1.19
N LYS A 78 15.55 -18.98 0.35
CA LYS A 78 16.03 -20.21 -0.27
C LYS A 78 17.49 -20.47 0.12
N LYS A 79 17.88 -21.73 0.26
CA LYS A 79 19.29 -22.14 0.38
C LYS A 79 19.51 -23.41 -0.42
N ASP A 80 20.52 -23.42 -1.28
CA ASP A 80 20.82 -24.54 -2.18
C ASP A 80 19.58 -25.01 -2.98
N GLY A 81 18.78 -24.05 -3.44
CA GLY A 81 17.52 -24.28 -4.18
C GLY A 81 16.33 -24.70 -3.33
N LYS A 82 16.49 -25.00 -2.03
CA LYS A 82 15.39 -25.39 -1.12
C LYS A 82 14.77 -24.16 -0.46
N ILE A 83 13.44 -24.11 -0.42
CA ILE A 83 12.70 -23.08 0.32
C ILE A 83 12.82 -23.39 1.82
N LEU A 84 13.38 -22.43 2.56
CA LEU A 84 13.48 -22.45 4.02
C LEU A 84 12.26 -21.82 4.68
N ALA A 85 11.76 -20.73 4.08
CA ALA A 85 10.59 -20.00 4.54
C ALA A 85 9.90 -19.31 3.38
N GLN A 86 8.59 -19.12 3.51
CA GLN A 86 7.76 -18.45 2.51
C GLN A 86 6.62 -17.68 3.18
N GLU A 87 6.30 -16.52 2.61
CA GLU A 87 5.06 -15.77 2.90
C GLU A 87 4.39 -15.39 1.59
N GLN A 88 3.06 -15.40 1.59
CA GLN A 88 2.26 -14.87 0.48
C GLN A 88 1.18 -13.96 1.03
N LEU A 89 1.01 -12.81 0.39
CA LEU A 89 -0.02 -11.84 0.74
C LEU A 89 -0.62 -11.22 -0.52
N THR A 90 -1.91 -10.96 -0.49
CA THR A 90 -2.61 -10.19 -1.51
C THR A 90 -2.78 -8.76 -1.00
N ILE A 91 -2.41 -7.79 -1.81
CA ILE A 91 -2.62 -6.37 -1.55
C ILE A 91 -3.58 -5.79 -2.57
N THR A 92 -4.32 -4.78 -2.13
CA THR A 92 -5.19 -3.96 -2.97
C THR A 92 -4.53 -2.60 -3.18
N LEU A 93 -4.46 -2.15 -4.42
CA LEU A 93 -3.93 -0.86 -4.83
C LEU A 93 -5.07 -0.04 -5.41
N PHE A 94 -5.54 0.94 -4.63
CA PHE A 94 -6.57 1.86 -5.09
C PHE A 94 -5.95 2.92 -5.98
N ARG A 95 -6.57 3.14 -7.14
CA ARG A 95 -6.16 4.17 -8.08
C ARG A 95 -6.43 5.56 -7.50
N GLN A 96 -5.73 6.55 -8.03
CA GLN A 96 -5.74 7.91 -7.50
C GLN A 96 -7.13 8.49 -7.27
N ASP A 97 -7.98 8.46 -8.30
CA ASP A 97 -9.32 9.05 -8.24
C ASP A 97 -10.20 8.32 -7.19
N ALA A 98 -10.06 6.99 -7.12
CA ALA A 98 -10.82 6.16 -6.19
C ALA A 98 -10.44 6.43 -4.73
N TYR A 99 -9.14 6.45 -4.40
CA TYR A 99 -8.76 6.73 -3.00
C TYR A 99 -8.97 8.19 -2.63
N GLN A 100 -8.82 9.16 -3.55
CA GLN A 100 -9.12 10.56 -3.27
C GLN A 100 -10.59 10.73 -2.87
N LYS A 101 -11.50 10.12 -3.62
CA LYS A 101 -12.93 10.07 -3.28
C LYS A 101 -13.16 9.42 -1.92
N LEU A 102 -12.50 8.29 -1.65
CA LEU A 102 -12.59 7.60 -0.35
C LEU A 102 -12.16 8.51 0.82
N PHE A 103 -11.06 9.25 0.69
CA PHE A 103 -10.58 10.17 1.72
C PHE A 103 -11.53 11.35 1.93
N ASP A 104 -12.06 11.92 0.85
CA ASP A 104 -13.04 12.99 0.92
C ASP A 104 -14.32 12.52 1.65
N GLU A 105 -14.87 11.38 1.27
CA GLU A 105 -16.04 10.78 1.94
C GLU A 105 -15.80 10.45 3.41
N ALA A 106 -14.56 10.12 3.79
CA ALA A 106 -14.17 9.90 5.19
C ALA A 106 -13.94 11.21 5.97
N GLY A 107 -13.98 12.37 5.32
CA GLY A 107 -13.82 13.68 5.95
C GLY A 107 -12.37 14.12 6.10
N PHE A 108 -11.51 13.76 5.15
CA PHE A 108 -10.12 14.19 5.07
C PHE A 108 -9.87 15.08 3.86
N ASP A 109 -9.19 16.20 4.06
CA ASP A 109 -8.73 17.09 3.00
C ASP A 109 -7.26 16.84 2.70
N PHE A 110 -6.91 16.59 1.43
CA PHE A 110 -5.52 16.46 1.01
C PHE A 110 -4.81 17.82 1.11
N GLN A 111 -3.67 17.86 1.81
CA GLN A 111 -2.86 19.06 2.03
C GLN A 111 -1.62 19.11 1.14
N GLY A 112 -1.29 18.01 0.47
CA GLY A 112 -0.11 17.89 -0.37
C GLY A 112 0.83 16.78 0.08
N VAL A 113 2.03 16.81 -0.48
CA VAL A 113 3.14 15.91 -0.13
C VAL A 113 4.20 16.74 0.58
N ASN A 114 4.91 16.16 1.56
CA ASN A 114 6.02 16.85 2.21
C ASN A 114 7.18 17.12 1.24
N ASN A 115 8.11 18.00 1.63
CA ASN A 115 9.23 18.42 0.78
C ASN A 115 10.13 17.27 0.30
N GLU A 116 10.15 16.14 1.01
CA GLU A 116 10.98 14.98 0.70
C GLU A 116 10.26 13.95 -0.20
N ASN A 117 8.99 14.17 -0.54
CA ASN A 117 8.15 13.19 -1.25
C ASN A 117 8.00 11.84 -0.54
N THR A 118 8.10 11.83 0.79
CA THR A 118 8.02 10.62 1.63
C THR A 118 6.67 10.48 2.33
N LEU A 119 5.88 11.56 2.42
CA LEU A 119 4.60 11.56 3.14
C LEU A 119 3.51 12.30 2.35
N ALA A 120 2.38 11.63 2.13
CA ALA A 120 1.13 12.28 1.76
C ALA A 120 0.41 12.79 3.03
N VAL A 121 0.01 14.05 3.02
CA VAL A 121 -0.54 14.75 4.19
C VAL A 121 -2.02 15.00 3.98
N TYR A 122 -2.84 14.57 4.93
CA TYR A 122 -4.26 14.83 4.98
C TYR A 122 -4.63 15.54 6.27
N LYS A 123 -5.68 16.35 6.26
CA LYS A 123 -6.22 17.03 7.43
C LYS A 123 -7.65 16.58 7.70
N LYS A 124 -7.96 16.21 8.94
CA LYS A 124 -9.32 15.85 9.35
C LYS A 124 -10.20 17.11 9.36
N ARG A 125 -11.34 17.06 8.69
CA ARG A 125 -12.38 18.10 8.74
C ARG A 125 -13.15 18.12 10.05
#